data_AF-G7Y5K0-F1
#
_entry.id   AF-G7Y5K0-F1
#
_cell.length_a   1.000
_cell.length_b   1.000
_cell.length_c   1.000
_cell.angle_alpha   90.00
_cell.angle_beta   90.00
_cell.angle_gamma   90.00
#
_symmetry.space_group_name_H-M   'P 1'
#
loop_
_entity.id
_entity.type
_entity.pdbx_description
1 polymer ?
#
loop_
_entity_poly.entity_id
_entity_poly.type
_entity_poly.pdbx_seq_one_letter_code
_entity_poly.pdbx_strand_id
1 'polypeptide(L)' 'MRRLTRCQVKVSVQADREVWWIQNAKEMEEAQKAGNARRLFQLIRATGPRKPSVSETINDRNGVTILIKEERLDRWAEYF' A
#
# COMPACT_ATOMS: atom_id res chain seq x y z
N MET A 1 -19.35 -21.09 10.10
CA MET A 1 -18.31 -21.58 9.17
C MET A 1 -17.68 -20.49 8.29
N ARG A 2 -18.42 -19.65 7.54
CA ARG A 2 -17.85 -18.66 6.59
C ARG A 2 -16.88 -17.60 7.16
N ARG A 3 -16.94 -17.31 8.47
CA ARG A 3 -16.02 -16.34 9.13
C ARG A 3 -14.63 -16.92 9.39
N LEU A 4 -14.55 -18.23 9.67
CA LEU A 4 -13.29 -18.90 10.02
C LEU A 4 -12.39 -19.06 8.79
N THR A 5 -12.97 -19.41 7.63
CA THR A 5 -12.26 -19.44 6.35
C THR A 5 -11.75 -18.06 5.94
N ARG A 6 -12.52 -16.99 6.18
CA ARG A 6 -12.07 -15.61 5.90
C ARG A 6 -10.88 -15.20 6.78
N CYS A 7 -10.86 -15.61 8.05
CA CYS A 7 -9.73 -15.34 8.94
C CYS A 7 -8.48 -16.14 8.54
N GLN A 8 -8.63 -17.41 8.17
CA GLN A 8 -7.53 -18.22 7.65
C GLN A 8 -6.93 -17.63 6.37
N VAL A 9 -7.76 -17.22 5.41
CA VAL A 9 -7.29 -16.57 4.17
C VAL A 9 -6.57 -15.25 4.46
N LYS A 10 -7.04 -14.47 5.44
CA LYS A 10 -6.33 -13.24 5.84
C LYS A 10 -4.96 -13.51 6.45
N VAL A 11 -4.84 -14.55 7.29
CA VAL A 11 -3.57 -14.95 7.90
C VAL A 11 -2.59 -15.48 6.84
N SER A 12 -3.06 -16.29 5.88
CA SER A 12 -2.21 -16.77 4.79
C SER A 12 -1.74 -15.64 3.88
N VAL A 13 -2.61 -14.69 3.52
CA VAL A 13 -2.24 -13.51 2.74
C VAL A 13 -1.24 -12.62 3.48
N GLN A 14 -1.35 -12.51 4.81
CA GLN A 14 -0.36 -11.80 5.61
C GLN A 14 1.00 -12.51 5.59
N ALA A 15 1.03 -13.83 5.76
CA ALA A 15 2.25 -14.62 5.69
C ALA A 15 2.91 -14.52 4.31
N ASP A 16 2.13 -14.62 3.23
CA ASP A 16 2.62 -14.46 1.86
C ASP A 16 3.22 -13.06 1.64
N ARG A 17 2.60 -12.03 2.22
CA ARG A 17 3.09 -10.65 2.17
C ARG A 17 4.40 -10.48 2.94
N GLU A 18 4.54 -11.11 4.10
CA GLU A 18 5.77 -11.09 4.90
C GLU A 18 6.92 -11.76 4.15
N VAL A 19 6.69 -12.94 3.55
CA VAL A 19 7.67 -13.63 2.71
C VAL A 19 8.09 -12.77 1.52
N TRP A 20 7.12 -12.13 0.85
CA TRP A 20 7.39 -11.23 -0.26
C TRP A 20 8.26 -10.03 0.14
N TRP A 21 8.00 -9.40 1.30
CA TRP A 21 8.81 -8.29 1.80
C TRP A 21 10.25 -8.71 2.12
N ILE A 22 10.44 -9.87 2.75
CA ILE A 22 11.77 -10.41 3.08
C ILE A 22 12.57 -10.66 1.80
N GLN A 23 11.95 -11.31 0.81
CA GLN A 23 12.60 -11.59 -0.47
C GLN A 23 12.99 -10.28 -1.19
N ASN A 24 12.09 -9.30 -1.22
CA ASN A 24 12.36 -8.04 -1.92
C ASN A 24 13.45 -7.20 -1.21
N ALA A 25 13.52 -7.25 0.13
CA ALA A 25 14.59 -6.59 0.89
C ALA A 25 15.96 -7.22 0.59
N LYS A 26 16.03 -8.56 0.52
CA LYS A 26 17.25 -9.28 0.15
C LYS A 26 17.75 -8.89 -1.24
N GLU A 27 16.85 -8.82 -2.23
CA GLU A 27 17.22 -8.41 -3.59
C GLU A 27 17.70 -6.97 -3.69
N MET A 28 17.13 -6.06 -2.89
CA MET A 28 17.60 -4.68 -2.81
C MET A 28 19.01 -4.58 -2.21
N GLU A 29 19.27 -5.36 -1.15
CA GLU A 29 20.60 -5.43 -0.53
C GLU A 29 21.65 -5.99 -1.50
N GLU A 30 21.32 -7.05 -2.25
CA GLU A 30 22.19 -7.61 -3.28
C GLU A 30 22.47 -6.61 -4.41
N ALA A 31 21.44 -5.90 -4.90
CA ALA A 31 21.59 -4.87 -5.92
C ALA A 31 22.47 -3.70 -5.45
N GLN A 32 22.35 -3.31 -4.16
CA GLN A 32 23.18 -2.30 -3.55
C GLN A 32 24.64 -2.76 -3.45
N LYS A 33 24.89 -3.97 -2.94
CA LYS A 33 26.23 -4.56 -2.82
C LYS A 33 26.92 -4.69 -4.17
N ALA A 34 26.17 -5.02 -5.23
CA ALA A 34 26.67 -5.11 -6.60
C ALA A 34 26.89 -3.73 -7.27
N GLY A 35 26.56 -2.61 -6.61
CA GLY A 35 26.61 -1.28 -7.21
C GLY A 35 25.63 -1.09 -8.37
N ASN A 36 24.62 -1.96 -8.50
CA ASN A 36 23.68 -1.94 -9.61
C ASN A 36 22.52 -0.97 -9.34
N ALA A 37 22.81 0.33 -9.47
CA ALA A 37 21.85 1.41 -9.25
C ALA A 37 20.58 1.27 -10.12
N ARG A 38 20.71 0.75 -11.35
CA ARG A 38 19.56 0.54 -12.26
C ARG A 38 18.59 -0.48 -11.69
N ARG A 39 19.08 -1.64 -11.23
CA ARG A 39 18.25 -2.70 -10.65
C ARG A 39 17.61 -2.24 -9.34
N LEU A 40 18.35 -1.54 -8.49
CA LEU A 40 17.82 -0.96 -7.26
C LEU A 40 16.67 0.01 -7.53
N PHE A 41 16.82 0.90 -8.51
CA PHE A 41 15.77 1.86 -8.88
C PHE A 41 14.51 1.17 -9.43
N GLN A 42 14.67 0.10 -10.22
CA GLN A 42 13.55 -0.71 -10.69
C GLN A 42 12.79 -1.37 -9.54
N LEU A 43 13.52 -1.94 -8.56
CA LEU A 43 12.93 -2.55 -7.37
C LEU A 43 12.15 -1.53 -6.54
N ILE A 44 12.71 -0.33 -6.31
CA ILE A 44 12.03 0.77 -5.59
C ILE A 44 10.74 1.19 -6.31
N ARG A 45 10.75 1.27 -7.65
CA ARG A 45 9.53 1.58 -8.41
C ARG A 45 8.48 0.47 -8.37
N ALA A 46 8.91 -0.78 -8.29
CA ALA A 46 8.00 -1.92 -8.22
C ALA A 46 7.37 -2.11 -6.83
N THR A 47 8.11 -1.80 -5.77
CA THR A 47 7.66 -1.84 -4.35
C THR A 47 6.98 -0.57 -3.89
N GLY A 48 7.31 0.57 -4.50
CA GLY A 48 6.65 1.83 -4.21
C GLY A 48 5.14 1.70 -4.40
N PRO A 49 4.33 2.56 -3.77
CA PRO A 49 2.90 2.55 -3.94
C PRO A 49 2.60 2.68 -5.43
N ARG A 50 2.22 1.56 -6.07
CA ARG A 50 1.55 1.59 -7.36
C ARG A 50 0.35 2.46 -7.12
N LYS A 51 0.37 3.67 -7.71
CA LYS A 51 -0.64 4.75 -7.62
C LYS A 51 -1.74 4.41 -6.62
N PRO A 52 -1.89 5.09 -5.46
CA PRO A 52 -3.04 4.84 -4.61
C PRO A 52 -4.26 4.86 -5.53
N SER A 53 -4.93 3.71 -5.65
CA SER A 53 -6.24 3.72 -6.29
C SER A 53 -7.02 4.74 -5.48
N VAL A 54 -7.58 5.74 -6.16
CA VAL A 54 -8.19 7.00 -5.69
C VAL A 54 -9.20 6.86 -4.52
N SER A 55 -9.42 5.65 -4.03
CA SER A 55 -10.06 5.28 -2.77
C SER A 55 -9.08 5.26 -1.58
N GLU A 56 -8.31 6.32 -1.35
CA GLU A 56 -8.24 6.78 0.03
C GLU A 56 -9.62 7.39 0.30
N THR A 57 -10.48 6.55 0.85
CA THR A 57 -11.84 6.89 1.22
C THR A 57 -11.76 8.03 2.23
N ILE A 58 -11.93 9.27 1.76
CA ILE A 58 -11.87 10.45 2.61
C ILE A 58 -13.11 10.39 3.51
N ASN A 59 -12.91 10.09 4.79
CA ASN A 59 -13.99 10.02 5.77
C ASN A 59 -14.04 11.33 6.55
N ASP A 60 -15.23 11.93 6.70
CA ASP A 60 -15.48 13.14 7.50
C ASP A 60 -15.02 13.00 8.96
N ARG A 61 -15.13 14.06 9.76
CA ARG A 61 -14.74 14.02 11.20
C ARG A 61 -15.57 13.00 12.01
N ASN A 62 -16.71 12.55 11.47
CA ASN A 62 -17.61 11.57 12.05
C ASN A 62 -17.41 10.15 11.47
N GLY A 63 -16.43 9.95 10.59
CA GLY A 63 -16.14 8.66 9.95
C GLY A 63 -17.01 8.32 8.73
N VAL A 64 -17.85 9.24 8.26
CA VAL A 64 -18.71 9.06 7.07
C VAL A 64 -17.89 9.27 5.80
N THR A 65 -17.98 8.33 4.88
CA THR A 65 -17.27 8.40 3.60
C THR A 65 -17.83 9.51 2.72
N ILE A 66 -16.97 10.47 2.38
CA ILE A 66 -17.26 11.55 1.44
C ILE A 66 -17.07 11.01 0.01
N LEU A 67 -18.19 10.75 -0.66
CA LEU A 67 -18.22 10.20 -2.02
C LEU A 67 -18.25 11.29 -3.10
N ILE A 68 -18.67 12.51 -2.74
CA ILE A 68 -18.85 13.62 -3.68
C ILE A 68 -17.51 14.36 -3.87
N LYS A 69 -17.15 14.64 -5.13
CA LYS A 69 -15.87 15.28 -5.46
C LYS A 69 -15.76 16.71 -4.93
N GLU A 70 -16.85 17.47 -4.97
CA GLU A 70 -16.89 18.87 -4.48
C GLU A 70 -16.65 18.92 -2.96
N GLU A 71 -17.34 18.09 -2.18
CA GLU A 71 -17.16 18.00 -0.73
C GLU A 71 -15.73 17.57 -0.33
N ARG A 72 -15.06 16.77 -1.16
CA ARG A 72 -13.64 16.45 -0.94
C ARG A 72 -12.76 17.70 -1.09
N LEU A 73 -13.00 18.53 -2.10
CA LEU A 73 -12.21 19.75 -2.35
C LEU A 73 -12.44 20.81 -1.27
N ASP A 74 -13.69 21.04 -0.87
CA ASP A 74 -14.02 22.01 0.18
C ASP A 74 -13.33 21.66 1.50
N ARG A 75 -13.24 20.36 1.82
CA ARG A 75 -12.54 19.93 3.01
C ARG A 75 -11.03 20.13 2.95
N TRP A 76 -10.41 20.01 1.77
CA TRP A 76 -8.99 20.33 1.63
C TRP A 76 -8.72 21.79 1.97
N ALA A 77 -9.66 22.71 1.69
CA ALA A 77 -9.56 24.12 2.07
C ALA A 77 -9.71 24.38 3.58
N GLU A 78 -10.22 23.44 4.38
CA GLU A 78 -10.21 23.60 5.85
C GLU A 78 -8.82 23.41 6.47
N TYR A 79 -7.90 22.73 5.77
CA TYR A 79 -6.59 22.35 6.30
C TYR A 79 -5.42 23.19 5.74
N PHE A 80 -5.66 24.05 4.75
CA PHE A 80 -4.69 24.94 4.11
C PHE A 80 -5.18 26.39 4.15
#